data_AF-A0A4Y8C7J7-F1
#
_entry.id   AF-A0A4Y8C7J7-F1
#
_cell.length_a   1.000
_cell.length_b   1.000
_cell.length_c   1.000
_cell.angle_alpha   90.00
_cell.angle_beta   90.00
_cell.angle_gamma   90.00
#
_symmetry.space_group_name_H-M   'P 1'
#
loop_
_entity.id
_entity.type
_entity.pdbx_description
1 polymer ?
#
loop_
_entity_poly.entity_id
_entity_poly.type
_entity_poly.pdbx_seq_one_letter_code
_entity_poly.pdbx_strand_id
1 'polypeptide(L)'
;YKIGFKENTLFKKQEQILQNYAFKFCKKEPDFKKFHIIVDCILGTGSNRCLDEKTSLIIQKVNQSKALKIACDIPTNLGFYPCFKADITLCMGALKEILLEDFAKEFVGRIKIANLGI
;
A
#
# COMPACT_ATOMS: atom_id res chain seq x y z
N TYR A 1 -4.34 11.82 4.08
CA TYR A 1 -3.16 12.66 4.37
C TYR A 1 -2.12 12.42 3.31
N LYS A 2 -1.49 13.49 2.79
CA LYS A 2 -0.61 13.36 1.63
C LYS A 2 0.83 13.09 2.09
N ILE A 3 1.41 12.01 1.56
CA ILE A 3 2.80 11.64 1.80
C ILE A 3 3.65 12.30 0.71
N GLY A 4 4.91 12.64 1.00
CA GLY A 4 5.78 13.48 0.16
C GLY A 4 6.32 12.82 -1.11
N PHE A 5 5.58 11.90 -1.73
CA PHE A 5 6.01 11.24 -2.96
C PHE A 5 5.82 12.13 -4.19
N LYS A 6 6.70 11.98 -5.18
CA LYS A 6 6.59 12.69 -6.46
C LYS A 6 5.34 12.21 -7.21
N GLU A 7 4.48 13.15 -7.57
CA GLU A 7 3.26 12.88 -8.31
C GLU A 7 3.53 12.84 -9.81
N ASN A 8 3.28 11.68 -10.41
CA ASN A 8 3.32 11.55 -11.87
C ASN A 8 1.99 12.05 -12.51
N THR A 9 1.96 12.10 -13.83
CA THR A 9 0.78 12.58 -14.58
C THR A 9 -0.45 11.71 -14.35
N LEU A 10 -0.28 10.39 -14.23
CA LEU A 10 -1.37 9.45 -13.95
C LEU A 10 -1.97 9.69 -12.56
N PHE A 11 -1.14 9.90 -11.54
CA PHE A 11 -1.60 10.21 -10.19
C PHE A 11 -2.44 11.49 -10.17
N LYS A 12 -1.97 12.55 -10.82
CA LYS A 12 -2.72 13.83 -10.91
C LYS A 12 -4.07 13.65 -11.60
N LYS A 13 -4.13 12.82 -12.66
CA LYS A 13 -5.39 12.47 -13.32
C LYS A 13 -6.34 11.75 -12.35
N GLN A 14 -5.85 10.76 -11.58
CA GLN A 14 -6.67 10.06 -10.59
C GLN A 14 -7.10 10.96 -9.43
N GLU A 15 -6.24 11.90 -9.01
CA GLU A 15 -6.57 12.93 -8.01
C GLU A 15 -7.70 13.85 -8.49
N GLN A 16 -7.69 14.27 -9.76
CA GLN A 16 -8.78 15.05 -10.33
C GLN A 16 -10.09 14.24 -10.40
N ILE A 17 -10.03 12.96 -10.77
CA ILE A 17 -11.20 12.07 -10.76
C ILE A 17 -11.76 11.95 -9.34
N LEU A 18 -10.90 11.76 -8.33
CA LEU A 18 -11.28 11.67 -6.92
C LEU A 18 -12.07 12.91 -6.46
N GLN A 19 -11.67 14.10 -6.90
CA GLN A 19 -12.35 15.36 -6.58
C GLN A 19 -13.79 15.41 -7.12
N ASN A 20 -14.06 14.79 -8.27
CA ASN A 20 -15.41 14.69 -8.84
C ASN A 20 -16.34 13.81 -8.01
N TYR A 21 -15.80 12.89 -7.20
CA TYR A 21 -16.56 12.02 -6.29
C TYR A 21 -16.68 12.61 -4.86
N ALA A 22 -16.36 13.90 -4.67
CA ALA A 22 -16.38 14.58 -3.38
C ALA A 22 -15.48 13.97 -2.28
N PHE A 23 -14.57 13.05 -2.63
CA PHE A 23 -13.56 12.55 -1.72
C PHE A 23 -12.43 13.57 -1.56
N LYS A 24 -11.85 13.60 -0.35
CA LYS A 24 -10.77 14.53 0.00
C LYS A 24 -9.67 13.81 0.76
N PHE A 25 -8.43 14.20 0.52
CA PHE A 25 -7.32 13.77 1.37
C PHE A 25 -7.49 14.31 2.79
N CYS A 26 -7.23 13.48 3.80
CA CYS A 26 -7.18 13.96 5.18
C CYS A 26 -6.12 15.06 5.33
N LYS A 27 -6.43 16.14 6.04
CA LYS A 27 -5.49 17.26 6.27
C LYS A 27 -4.41 16.95 7.32
N LYS A 28 -4.68 15.99 8.21
CA LYS A 28 -3.79 15.51 9.27
C LYS A 28 -3.67 13.99 9.19
N GLU A 29 -2.66 13.43 9.86
CA GLU A 29 -2.53 11.98 10.00
C GLU A 29 -3.82 11.40 10.60
N PRO A 30 -4.42 10.38 9.98
CA PRO A 30 -5.64 9.77 10.49
C PRO A 30 -5.36 8.89 11.71
N ASP A 31 -6.34 8.78 12.60
CA ASP A 31 -6.32 7.75 13.65
C ASP A 31 -6.70 6.40 13.02
N PHE A 32 -5.70 5.55 12.78
CA PHE A 32 -5.88 4.26 12.12
C PHE A 32 -6.81 3.29 12.87
N LYS A 33 -7.07 3.52 14.17
CA LYS A 33 -8.01 2.71 14.96
C LYS A 33 -9.46 2.91 14.55
N LYS A 34 -9.77 3.99 13.82
CA LYS A 34 -11.13 4.32 13.36
C LYS A 34 -11.51 3.66 12.03
N PHE A 35 -10.58 2.92 11.41
CA PHE A 35 -10.78 2.28 10.11
C PHE A 35 -10.90 0.78 10.28
N HIS A 36 -11.88 0.19 9.60
CA HIS A 36 -12.05 -1.26 9.53
C HIS A 36 -11.19 -1.89 8.42
N ILE A 37 -10.83 -1.10 7.40
CA ILE A 37 -10.06 -1.54 6.23
C ILE A 37 -9.01 -0.48 5.93
N ILE A 38 -7.77 -0.92 5.70
CA ILE A 38 -6.65 -0.08 5.26
C ILE A 38 -6.07 -0.73 4.00
N VAL A 39 -5.98 0.05 2.93
CA VAL A 39 -5.42 -0.38 1.66
C VAL A 39 -4.07 0.29 1.45
N ASP A 40 -3.03 -0.51 1.32
CA ASP A 40 -1.69 -0.08 0.96
C ASP A 40 -1.57 0.07 -0.56
N CYS A 41 -1.44 1.32 -0.98
CA CYS A 41 -1.14 1.75 -2.35
C CYS A 41 0.04 2.72 -2.37
N ILE A 42 0.97 2.62 -1.42
CA ILE A 42 2.06 3.59 -1.26
C ILE A 42 3.16 3.32 -2.29
N LEU A 43 3.66 2.08 -2.37
CA LEU A 43 4.67 1.64 -3.34
C LEU A 43 4.37 0.21 -3.83
N GLY A 44 4.68 -0.05 -5.10
CA GLY A 44 4.63 -1.39 -5.71
C GLY A 44 5.97 -1.81 -6.29
N THR A 45 5.95 -2.59 -7.37
CA THR A 45 7.13 -3.17 -8.07
C THR A 45 8.19 -2.16 -8.56
N GLY A 46 7.89 -0.87 -8.62
CA GLY A 46 8.80 0.17 -9.14
C GLY A 46 9.67 0.89 -8.10
N SER A 47 9.65 0.48 -6.83
CA SER A 47 10.36 1.21 -5.78
C SER A 47 11.72 0.59 -5.43
N ASN A 48 12.81 1.27 -5.79
CA ASN A 48 14.18 0.99 -5.34
C ASN A 48 14.66 1.96 -4.26
N ARG A 49 13.73 2.66 -3.57
CA ARG A 49 14.08 3.72 -2.62
C ARG A 49 13.76 3.30 -1.19
N CYS A 50 14.68 3.61 -0.27
CA CYS A 50 14.39 3.56 1.15
C CYS A 50 13.18 4.45 1.47
N LEU A 51 12.32 3.95 2.34
CA LEU A 51 11.22 4.75 2.88
C LEU A 51 11.77 5.93 3.68
N ASP A 52 11.10 7.08 3.58
CA ASP A 52 11.34 8.17 4.52
C ASP A 52 10.85 7.78 5.94
N GLU A 53 11.35 8.47 6.97
CA GLU A 53 11.02 8.18 8.37
C GLU A 53 9.51 8.25 8.61
N LYS A 54 8.86 9.21 7.96
CA LYS A 54 7.43 9.47 8.11
C LYS A 54 6.57 8.33 7.58
N THR A 55 6.89 7.80 6.41
CA THR A 55 6.22 6.65 5.81
C THR A 55 6.50 5.39 6.62
N SER A 56 7.75 5.25 7.09
CA SER A 56 8.14 4.14 7.98
C SER A 56 7.30 4.12 9.26
N LEU A 57 7.11 5.27 9.91
CA LEU A 57 6.26 5.40 11.11
C LEU A 57 4.79 5.10 10.82
N ILE A 58 4.26 5.54 9.66
CA ILE A 58 2.89 5.22 9.24
C ILE A 58 2.71 3.71 9.09
N ILE A 59 3.64 3.02 8.42
CA ILE A 59 3.57 1.56 8.24
C ILE A 59 3.59 0.84 9.59
N GLN A 60 4.48 1.24 10.50
CA GLN A 60 4.53 0.64 11.84
C GLN A 60 3.22 0.81 12.60
N LYS A 61 2.61 2.01 12.56
CA LYS A 61 1.30 2.28 13.18
C LYS A 61 0.17 1.45 12.54
N VAL A 62 0.16 1.35 11.22
CA VAL A 62 -0.84 0.57 10.47
C VAL A 62 -0.73 -0.92 10.77
N ASN A 63 0.49 -1.45 10.86
CA ASN A 63 0.73 -2.86 11.21
C ASN A 63 0.20 -3.22 12.62
N GLN A 64 0.07 -2.24 13.52
CA GLN A 64 -0.54 -2.42 14.85
C GLN A 64 -2.07 -2.26 14.85
N SER A 65 -2.67 -1.86 13.72
CA SER A 65 -4.11 -1.70 13.61
C SER A 65 -4.83 -3.05 13.54
N LYS A 66 -6.04 -3.10 14.09
CA LYS A 66 -6.96 -4.24 13.96
C LYS A 66 -7.72 -4.26 12.63
N ALA A 67 -7.50 -3.26 11.78
CA ALA A 67 -8.11 -3.19 10.46
C ALA A 67 -7.70 -4.40 9.59
N LEU A 68 -8.58 -4.75 8.65
CA LEU A 68 -8.21 -5.58 7.51
C LEU A 68 -7.22 -4.80 6.65
N LYS A 69 -6.05 -5.39 6.39
CA LYS A 69 -4.92 -4.78 5.68
C LYS A 69 -4.81 -5.43 4.31
N ILE A 70 -4.96 -4.63 3.26
CA ILE A 70 -4.91 -5.10 1.87
C ILE A 70 -3.75 -4.41 1.17
N ALA A 71 -2.81 -5.16 0.61
CA ALA A 71 -1.76 -4.61 -0.24
C ALA A 71 -2.16 -4.64 -1.71
N CYS A 72 -1.95 -3.51 -2.40
CA CYS A 72 -2.13 -3.35 -3.82
C CYS A 72 -0.82 -3.70 -4.55
N ASP A 73 -0.86 -4.71 -5.41
CA ASP A 73 0.28 -5.29 -6.12
C ASP A 73 1.28 -6.05 -5.21
N ILE A 74 2.01 -5.33 -4.36
CA ILE A 74 3.03 -5.87 -3.43
C ILE A 74 2.94 -5.06 -2.12
N PRO A 75 3.09 -5.66 -0.93
CA PRO A 75 3.23 -4.90 0.31
C PRO A 75 4.36 -3.87 0.23
N THR A 76 4.09 -2.64 0.63
CA THR A 76 5.09 -1.57 0.62
C THR A 76 6.30 -1.98 1.45
N ASN A 77 7.48 -1.82 0.84
CA ASN A 77 8.78 -2.10 1.44
C ASN A 77 9.03 -3.59 1.74
N LEU A 78 8.39 -4.50 0.98
CA LEU A 78 8.66 -5.93 1.04
C LEU A 78 10.17 -6.22 0.88
N GLY A 79 10.71 -7.01 1.82
CA GLY A 79 12.15 -7.32 1.90
C GLY A 79 12.94 -6.39 2.82
N PHE A 80 12.35 -5.31 3.32
CA PHE A 80 13.02 -4.34 4.20
C PHE A 80 12.14 -3.95 5.40
N TYR A 81 12.75 -3.54 6.50
CA TYR A 81 12.03 -3.07 7.68
C TYR A 81 11.86 -1.53 7.66
N PRO A 82 10.67 -0.98 8.00
CA PRO A 82 9.41 -1.68 8.25
C PRO A 82 8.69 -2.03 6.93
N CYS A 83 8.18 -3.26 6.82
CA CYS A 83 7.33 -3.70 5.71
C CYS A 83 5.85 -3.66 6.12
N PHE A 84 4.98 -3.30 5.19
CA PHE A 84 3.53 -3.43 5.38
C PHE A 84 3.15 -4.91 5.57
N LYS A 85 2.35 -5.21 6.61
CA LYS A 85 1.85 -6.57 6.89
C LYS A 85 0.42 -6.69 6.39
N ALA A 86 0.23 -7.28 5.22
CA ALA A 86 -1.06 -7.48 4.60
C ALA A 86 -1.73 -8.77 5.11
N ASP A 87 -3.05 -8.72 5.27
CA ASP A 87 -3.87 -9.91 5.39
C ASP A 87 -4.18 -10.48 3.98
N ILE A 88 -4.25 -9.60 2.98
CA ILE A 88 -4.47 -9.95 1.57
C ILE A 88 -3.56 -9.11 0.68
N THR A 89 -2.83 -9.73 -0.24
CA THR A 89 -2.12 -9.03 -1.32
C THR A 89 -2.85 -9.27 -2.65
N LEU A 90 -3.33 -8.20 -3.28
CA LEU A 90 -3.94 -8.24 -4.61
C LEU A 90 -2.87 -7.96 -5.67
N CYS A 91 -2.26 -9.02 -6.16
CA CYS A 91 -1.20 -9.02 -7.13
C CYS A 91 -1.74 -8.69 -8.53
N MET A 92 -1.22 -7.64 -9.17
CA MET A 92 -1.77 -7.12 -10.44
C MET A 92 -1.24 -7.86 -11.68
N GLY A 93 -2.13 -8.40 -12.52
CA GLY A 93 -1.78 -9.06 -13.77
C GLY A 93 -1.23 -10.47 -13.58
N ALA A 94 0.02 -10.59 -13.14
CA ALA A 94 0.70 -11.87 -12.91
C ALA A 94 1.30 -11.94 -11.50
N LEU A 95 1.56 -13.16 -11.03
CA LEU A 95 2.23 -13.43 -9.75
C LEU A 95 3.71 -13.01 -9.82
N LYS A 96 4.21 -12.32 -8.79
CA LYS A 96 5.62 -11.90 -8.70
C LYS A 96 6.37 -12.86 -7.79
N GLU A 97 7.57 -13.26 -8.22
CA GLU A 97 8.44 -14.20 -7.49
C GLU A 97 8.73 -13.71 -6.07
N ILE A 98 8.98 -12.41 -5.88
CA ILE A 98 9.24 -11.82 -4.56
C ILE A 98 8.11 -12.05 -3.53
N LEU A 99 6.87 -12.27 -3.99
CA LEU A 99 5.74 -12.60 -3.10
C LEU A 99 5.78 -14.04 -2.58
N LEU A 100 6.57 -14.90 -3.22
CA LEU A 100 6.72 -16.33 -2.91
C LEU A 100 7.99 -16.65 -2.11
N GLU A 101 8.87 -15.67 -1.95
CA GLU A 101 10.08 -15.79 -1.14
C GLU A 101 9.75 -16.14 0.31
N ASP A 102 10.63 -16.90 0.96
CA ASP A 102 10.40 -17.36 2.34
C ASP A 102 10.21 -16.20 3.32
N PHE A 103 11.00 -15.13 3.17
CA PHE A 103 10.86 -13.93 4.01
C PHE A 103 9.52 -13.22 3.80
N ALA A 104 8.88 -13.38 2.64
CA ALA A 104 7.67 -12.64 2.29
C ALA A 104 6.42 -13.20 2.97
N LYS A 105 6.45 -14.48 3.41
CA LYS A 105 5.32 -15.17 4.04
C LYS A 105 4.71 -14.43 5.22
N GLU A 106 5.53 -13.70 5.99
CA GLU A 106 5.07 -12.93 7.15
C GLU A 106 4.36 -11.61 6.79
N PHE A 107 4.40 -11.19 5.52
CA PHE A 107 3.97 -9.86 5.08
C PHE A 107 2.89 -9.87 4.01
N VAL A 108 2.81 -10.92 3.18
CA VAL A 108 1.93 -10.94 1.98
C VAL A 108 0.51 -11.47 2.25
N GLY A 109 0.30 -12.16 3.37
CA GLY A 109 -0.98 -12.77 3.69
C GLY A 109 -1.49 -13.67 2.55
N ARG A 110 -2.80 -13.62 2.27
CA ARG A 110 -3.40 -14.36 1.15
C ARG A 110 -3.17 -13.62 -0.16
N ILE A 111 -2.45 -14.24 -1.09
CA ILE A 111 -2.23 -13.70 -2.44
C ILE A 111 -3.45 -13.98 -3.32
N LYS A 112 -3.94 -12.95 -4.04
CA LYS A 112 -4.93 -13.04 -5.11
C LYS A 112 -4.40 -12.35 -6.35
N ILE A 113 -4.62 -12.95 -7.52
CA ILE A 113 -4.23 -12.35 -8.80
C ILE A 113 -5.43 -11.57 -9.36
N ALA A 114 -5.24 -10.30 -9.67
CA ALA A 114 -6.22 -9.47 -10.36
C ALA A 114 -5.94 -9.47 -11.87
N ASN A 115 -6.91 -9.93 -12.66
CA ASN A 115 -6.87 -9.78 -14.11
C ASN A 115 -7.00 -8.29 -14.47
N LEU A 116 -6.12 -7.79 -15.36
CA LEU A 116 -6.07 -6.39 -15.78
C LEU A 116 -6.52 -6.17 -17.24
N GLY A 117 -7.27 -7.11 -17.80
CA GLY A 117 -7.72 -7.12 -19.20
C GLY A 117 -6.83 -7.93 -20.15
N ILE A 118 -5.88 -8.70 -19.60
CA ILE A 118 -5.04 -9.68 -20.29
C ILE A 118 -4.96 -10.97 -19.48
#